data_AF-A0A183SC10-F1
#
_entry.id   AF-A0A183SC10-F1
#
_cell.length_a   1.000
_cell.length_b   1.000
_cell.length_c   1.000
_cell.angle_alpha   90.00
_cell.angle_beta   90.00
_cell.angle_gamma   90.00
#
_symmetry.space_group_name_H-M   'P 1'
#
loop_
_entity.id
_entity.type
_entity.pdbx_description
1 polymer ?
#
loop_
_entity_poly.entity_id
_entity_poly.type
_entity_poly.pdbx_seq_one_letter_code
_entity_poly.pdbx_strand_id
1 'polypeptide(L)' 'MCSKNSAGESSIVPFLTDGSGVVATRAHVHYVVTEYGIAYLFGKNIRQRAHALINIAHPDFR' A
#
# COMPACT_ATOMS: atom_id res chain seq x y z
N MET A 1 -6.83 -0.10 7.92
CA MET A 1 -6.03 -1.33 7.74
C MET A 1 -4.74 -1.13 8.52
N CYS A 2 -4.24 -2.11 9.25
CA CYS A 2 -2.96 -1.94 9.94
C CYS A 2 -1.82 -1.95 8.91
N SER A 3 -0.82 -1.07 9.05
CA SER A 3 0.35 -1.04 8.16
C SER A 3 1.28 -2.23 8.38
N LYS A 4 1.24 -2.83 9.58
CA LYS A 4 1.88 -4.11 9.92
C LYS A 4 0.83 -5.23 9.95
N ASN A 5 1.20 -6.41 9.45
CA ASN A 5 0.43 -7.63 9.66
C ASN A 5 0.63 -8.15 11.09
N SER A 6 -0.15 -9.15 11.52
CA SER A 6 -0.01 -9.76 12.85
C SER A 6 1.34 -10.44 13.08
N ALA A 7 2.11 -10.70 12.03
CA ALA A 7 3.47 -11.24 12.08
C ALA A 7 4.56 -10.15 12.17
N GLY A 8 4.19 -8.86 12.17
CA GLY A 8 5.11 -7.72 12.27
C GLY A 8 5.70 -7.24 10.94
N GLU A 9 5.28 -7.81 9.80
CA GLU A 9 5.75 -7.45 8.46
C GLU A 9 4.91 -6.31 7.85
N SER A 10 5.50 -5.56 6.91
CA SER A 10 4.79 -4.49 6.20
C SER A 10 3.67 -5.04 5.30
N SER A 11 2.48 -4.45 5.41
CA SER A 11 1.36 -4.72 4.50
C SER A 11 1.50 -3.98 3.15
N ILE A 12 2.44 -3.04 3.05
CA ILE A 12 2.78 -2.33 1.82
C ILE A 12 4.10 -2.89 1.32
N VAL A 13 4.03 -3.68 0.25
CA VAL A 13 5.17 -4.37 -0.35
C VAL A 13 5.41 -3.93 -1.79
N PRO A 14 6.67 -3.91 -2.28
CA PRO A 14 6.97 -3.51 -3.65
C PRO A 14 6.50 -4.56 -4.67
N PHE A 15 6.48 -5.83 -4.28
CA PHE A 15 6.02 -6.94 -5.08
C PHE A 15 5.11 -7.84 -4.24
N LEU A 16 4.03 -8.31 -4.85
CA LEU A 16 3.18 -9.33 -4.24
C LEU A 16 3.94 -10.65 -4.22
N THR A 17 3.69 -11.49 -3.21
CA THR A 17 4.25 -12.84 -3.16
C THR A 17 3.72 -13.68 -4.32
N ASP A 18 4.56 -14.55 -4.86
CA ASP A 18 4.20 -15.42 -5.98
C ASP A 18 2.97 -16.27 -5.63
N GLY A 19 2.00 -16.29 -6.54
CA GLY A 19 0.72 -16.97 -6.34
C GLY A 19 -0.33 -16.16 -5.57
N SER A 20 -0.05 -14.91 -5.19
CA SER A 20 -1.05 -14.02 -4.57
C SER A 20 -2.21 -13.72 -5.51
N GLY A 21 -3.44 -13.94 -5.04
CA GLY A 21 -4.66 -13.54 -5.75
C GLY A 21 -4.88 -12.03 -5.68
N VAL A 22 -4.86 -11.35 -6.84
CA VAL A 22 -5.17 -9.91 -6.91
C VAL A 22 -6.69 -9.71 -6.99
N VAL A 23 -7.30 -9.36 -5.86
CA VAL A 23 -8.75 -9.11 -5.78
C VAL A 23 -9.11 -7.69 -6.24
N ALA A 24 -8.35 -6.68 -5.77
CA ALA A 24 -8.53 -5.29 -6.16
C ALA A 24 -7.43 -4.87 -7.13
N THR A 25 -7.79 -4.62 -8.38
CA THR A 25 -6.83 -4.20 -9.41
C THR A 25 -6.35 -2.77 -9.17
N ARG A 26 -5.16 -2.44 -9.70
CA ARG A 26 -4.60 -1.08 -9.66
C ARG A 26 -5.54 0.01 -10.20
N ALA A 27 -6.49 -0.33 -11.08
CA ALA A 27 -7.42 0.64 -11.63
C ALA A 27 -8.59 0.95 -10.67
N HIS A 28 -9.00 -0.01 -9.84
CA HIS A 28 -10.13 0.13 -8.93
C HIS A 28 -9.78 0.75 -7.57
N VAL A 29 -8.50 0.72 -7.16
CA VAL A 29 -8.12 1.26 -5.84
C VAL A 29 -8.06 2.79 -5.89
N HIS A 30 -9.00 3.42 -5.17
CA HIS A 30 -9.05 4.89 -5.01
C HIS A 30 -8.32 5.37 -3.76
N TYR A 31 -8.65 4.81 -2.60
CA TYR A 31 -8.10 5.21 -1.31
C TYR A 31 -7.52 4.01 -0.57
N VAL A 32 -6.37 4.22 0.06
CA VAL A 32 -5.73 3.27 0.99
C VAL A 32 -5.53 3.99 2.31
N VAL A 33 -5.96 3.36 3.41
CA VAL A 33 -5.96 3.96 4.75
C VAL A 33 -5.22 3.07 5.73
N THR A 34 -4.18 3.63 6.34
CA THR A 34 -3.41 3.02 7.45
C THR A 34 -3.48 3.91 8.69
N GLU A 35 -2.97 3.42 9.81
CA GLU A 35 -2.81 4.17 11.06
C GLU A 35 -1.90 5.40 10.92
N TYR A 36 -1.09 5.48 9.87
CA TYR A 36 -0.20 6.62 9.59
C TYR A 36 -0.81 7.65 8.64
N GLY A 37 -1.97 7.36 8.04
CA GLY A 37 -2.69 8.32 7.20
C GLY A 37 -3.45 7.72 6.03
N ILE A 38 -3.75 8.58 5.05
CA ILE A 38 -4.60 8.26 3.90
C ILE A 38 -3.83 8.54 2.61
N ALA A 39 -3.76 7.53 1.72
CA ALA A 39 -3.20 7.67 0.38
C ALA A 39 -4.31 7.58 -0.67
N TYR A 40 -4.49 8.67 -1.42
CA TYR A 40 -5.30 8.68 -2.63
C TYR A 40 -4.45 8.23 -3.83
N LEU A 41 -4.95 7.28 -4.63
CA LEU A 41 -4.21 6.64 -5.73
C LEU A 41 -4.86 6.80 -7.10
N PHE A 42 -6.12 7.22 -7.17
CA PHE A 42 -6.82 7.39 -8.44
C PHE A 42 -6.25 8.57 -9.24
N GLY A 43 -6.07 8.37 -10.55
CA GLY A 43 -5.46 9.37 -11.44
C GLY A 43 -3.96 9.62 -11.24
N LYS A 44 -3.29 8.89 -10.33
CA LYS A 44 -1.85 9.04 -10.07
C LYS A 44 -0.99 8.11 -10.93
N ASN A 45 0.19 8.59 -11.31
CA ASN A 45 1.21 7.79 -11.97
C ASN A 45 1.85 6.78 -11.01
N ILE A 46 2.47 5.71 -11.54
CA ILE A 46 3.10 4.63 -10.74
C ILE A 46 4.07 5.19 -9.68
N ARG A 47 4.93 6.15 -10.05
CA ARG A 47 5.85 6.81 -9.10
C ARG A 47 5.12 7.55 -7.99
N GLN A 48 4.11 8.33 -8.34
CA GLN A 48 3.31 9.08 -7.37
C GLN A 48 2.52 8.15 -6.44
N ARG A 49 2.06 6.99 -6.95
CA ARG A 49 1.40 5.96 -6.16
C ARG A 49 2.37 5.31 -5.18
N ALA A 50 3.57 4.98 -5.63
CA ALA A 50 4.63 4.46 -4.77
C ALA A 50 4.95 5.45 -3.64
N HIS A 51 5.20 6.73 -3.94
CA HIS A 51 5.44 7.74 -2.92
C HIS A 51 4.26 7.92 -1.96
N ALA A 52 3.02 7.91 -2.47
CA ALA A 52 1.84 8.01 -1.63
C ALA A 52 1.70 6.82 -0.67
N LEU A 53 2.02 5.60 -1.14
CA LEU A 53 2.01 4.38 -0.33
C LEU A 53 3.14 4.36 0.71
N ILE A 54 4.36 4.78 0.35
CA ILE A 54 5.50 4.88 1.28
C ILE A 54 5.20 5.85 2.42
N ASN A 55 4.54 6.98 2.12
CA ASN A 55 4.21 7.97 3.15
C ASN A 55 3.27 7.43 4.23
N ILE A 56 2.34 6.53 3.86
CA ILE A 56 1.40 5.88 4.79
C ILE A 56 1.91 4.52 5.31
N ALA A 57 3.11 4.10 4.92
CA ALA A 57 3.75 2.90 5.45
C ALA A 57 4.30 3.16 6.87
N HIS A 58 4.52 2.08 7.62
CA HIS A 58 5.17 2.14 8.93
C HIS A 58 6.57 2.77 8.81
N PRO A 59 6.99 3.67 9.72
CA PRO A 59 8.28 4.36 9.64
C PRO A 59 9.49 3.41 9.51
N ASP A 60 9.46 2.26 10.19
CA ASP A 60 10.49 1.21 10.09
C ASP A 60 10.71 0.63 8.67
N PHE A 61 9.75 0.78 7.75
CA PHE A 61 9.72 0.12 6.44
C PHE A 61 9.59 1.11 5.25
N ARG A 62 9.99 2.36 5.44
CA ARG A 62 9.92 3.41 4.39
C ARG A 62 11.01 3.29 3.34
#